data_AF-A0A7J2NMN3-F1
#
_entry.id   AF-A0A7J2NMN3-F1
#
_cell.length_a   1.000
_cell.length_b   1.000
_cell.length_c   1.000
_cell.angle_alpha   90.00
_cell.angle_beta   90.00
_cell.angle_gamma   90.00
#
_symmetry.space_group_name_H-M   'P 1'
#
loop_
_entity.id
_entity.type
_entity.pdbx_description
1 polymer ?
#
loop_
_entity_poly.entity_id
_entity_poly.type
_entity_poly.pdbx_seq_one_letter_code
_entity_poly.pdbx_strand_id
1 'polypeptide(L)' 'MPVKGYDSVNLPSGLYDKVKALIERRNDLGYRSITEFVAEAVRTRIMELNETKQQTIINPNSDQKQNKEQKKKPAQPQSY' A
#
# COMPACT_ATOMS: atom_id res chain seq x y z
N MET A 1 -16.09 8.36 30.36
CA MET A 1 -16.38 8.79 28.97
C MET A 1 -15.06 9.08 28.28
N PRO A 2 -14.87 8.68 27.01
CA PRO A 2 -13.70 9.08 26.24
C PRO A 2 -13.70 10.59 25.96
N VAL A 3 -12.51 11.13 25.69
CA VAL A 3 -12.31 12.56 25.40
C VAL A 3 -13.05 12.92 24.10
N LYS A 4 -13.60 14.14 23.98
CA LYS A 4 -14.32 14.58 22.77
C LYS A 4 -13.46 14.35 21.52
N GLY A 5 -14.00 13.60 20.55
CA GLY A 5 -13.29 13.24 19.32
C GLY A 5 -12.51 11.91 19.38
N TYR A 6 -12.62 11.15 20.47
CA TYR A 6 -12.03 9.82 20.61
C TYR A 6 -13.11 8.77 20.87
N ASP A 7 -13.00 7.66 20.16
CA ASP A 7 -13.76 6.45 20.44
C ASP A 7 -12.93 5.51 21.34
N SER A 8 -13.61 4.68 22.13
CA SER A 8 -12.97 3.69 22.99
C SER A 8 -12.97 2.31 22.35
N VAL A 9 -11.84 1.62 22.43
CA VAL A 9 -11.69 0.22 22.04
C VAL A 9 -11.07 -0.57 23.19
N ASN A 10 -11.37 -1.87 23.26
CA ASN A 10 -10.74 -2.75 24.23
C ASN A 10 -9.45 -3.33 23.64
N LEU A 11 -8.39 -3.33 24.45
CA LEU A 11 -7.10 -3.92 24.12
C LEU A 11 -6.74 -4.98 25.18
N PRO A 12 -6.20 -6.16 24.79
CA PRO A 12 -5.67 -7.10 25.76
C PRO A 12 -4.62 -6.44 26.66
N SER A 13 -4.71 -6.66 27.97
CA SER A 13 -3.81 -6.02 28.96
C SER A 13 -2.34 -6.26 28.64
N GLY A 14 -1.95 -7.51 28.35
CA GLY A 14 -0.57 -7.83 27.99
C GLY A 14 -0.08 -7.18 26.68
N LEU A 15 -0.99 -6.79 25.78
CA LEU A 15 -0.60 -6.02 24.59
C LEU A 15 -0.39 -4.55 24.94
N TYR A 16 -1.27 -3.98 25.76
CA TYR A 16 -1.11 -2.62 26.29
C TYR A 16 0.23 -2.47 27.03
N ASP A 17 0.57 -3.43 27.89
CA ASP A 17 1.82 -3.39 28.67
C ASP A 17 3.06 -3.43 27.77
N LYS A 18 3.02 -4.18 26.67
CA LYS A 18 4.10 -4.20 25.67
C LYS A 18 4.25 -2.86 24.97
N VAL A 19 3.14 -2.22 24.58
CA VAL A 19 3.15 -0.89 23.97
C VAL A 19 3.71 0.15 24.95
N LYS A 20 3.25 0.10 26.20
CA LYS A 20 3.77 0.97 27.26
C LYS A 20 5.28 0.81 27.45
N ALA A 21 5.74 -0.43 27.61
CA ALA A 21 7.17 -0.72 27.78
C ALA A 21 8.01 -0.32 26.55
N LEU A 22 7.46 -0.43 25.34
CA LEU A 22 8.13 0.01 24.12
C LEU A 22 8.36 1.52 24.14
N ILE A 23 7.31 2.31 24.41
CA ILE A 23 7.36 3.77 24.39
C ILE A 23 8.28 4.29 25.49
N GLU A 24 8.25 3.69 26.69
CA GLU A 24 9.13 4.06 27.80
C GLU A 24 10.62 3.77 27.51
N ARG A 25 10.91 2.71 26.75
CA ARG A 25 12.29 2.29 26.44
C ARG A 25 12.88 2.99 25.22
N ARG A 26 12.04 3.41 24.28
CA ARG A 26 12.44 3.91 22.96
C ARG A 26 12.02 5.37 22.77
N ASN A 27 12.59 6.23 23.61
CA ASN A 27 12.39 7.69 23.51
C ASN A 27 12.86 8.27 22.17
N ASP A 28 13.71 7.54 21.44
CA ASP A 28 14.17 7.88 20.10
C ASP A 28 13.07 7.81 19.04
N LEU A 29 11.94 7.15 19.32
CA LEU A 29 10.79 7.09 18.42
C LEU A 29 9.92 8.36 18.42
N GLY A 30 10.12 9.26 19.40
CA GLY A 30 9.48 10.58 19.42
C GLY A 30 8.01 10.61 19.89
N TYR A 31 7.41 9.48 20.24
CA TYR A 31 6.03 9.45 20.78
C TYR A 31 5.98 10.02 22.19
N ARG A 32 5.01 10.90 22.44
CA ARG A 32 4.76 11.53 23.75
C ARG A 32 3.75 10.76 24.58
N SER A 33 2.98 9.87 23.97
CA SER A 33 1.94 9.08 24.65
C SER A 33 1.63 7.76 23.96
N ILE A 34 1.03 6.83 24.70
CA ILE A 34 0.49 5.58 24.17
C ILE A 34 -0.58 5.85 23.11
N THR A 35 -1.45 6.84 23.33
CA THR A 35 -2.51 7.21 22.39
C THR A 35 -1.94 7.64 21.03
N GLU A 36 -0.87 8.43 21.03
CA GLU A 36 -0.20 8.88 19.80
C GLU A 36 0.37 7.71 19.00
N PHE A 37 1.09 6.81 19.68
CA PHE A 37 1.62 5.59 19.06
C PHE A 37 0.49 4.71 18.47
N VAL A 38 -0.56 4.45 19.25
CA VAL A 38 -1.67 3.59 18.79
C VAL A 38 -2.40 4.22 17.60
N ALA A 39 -2.63 5.53 17.63
CA ALA A 39 -3.29 6.24 16.53
C ALA A 39 -2.47 6.15 15.23
N GLU A 40 -1.16 6.34 15.30
CA GLU A 40 -0.28 6.24 14.13
C GLU A 40 -0.17 4.80 13.64
N ALA A 41 0.03 3.83 14.53
CA ALA A 41 0.08 2.41 14.15
C ALA A 41 -1.20 1.94 13.45
N VAL A 42 -2.38 2.35 13.94
CA VAL A 42 -3.67 2.02 13.29
C VAL A 42 -3.78 2.68 11.93
N ARG A 43 -3.38 3.96 11.80
CA ARG A 43 -3.40 4.69 10.53
C ARG A 43 -2.49 4.05 9.49
N THR A 44 -1.24 3.77 9.86
CA THR A 44 -0.24 3.11 9.01
C THR A 44 -0.74 1.75 8.55
N ARG A 45 -1.34 0.97 9.46
CA ARG A 45 -1.91 -0.33 9.11
C ARG A 45 -3.07 -0.23 8.11
N ILE A 46 -3.95 0.75 8.26
CA ILE A 46 -5.04 0.99 7.31
C ILE A 46 -4.49 1.39 5.93
N MET A 47 -3.44 2.23 5.89
CA MET A 47 -2.78 2.64 4.63
C MET A 47 -2.18 1.43 3.91
N GLU A 48 -1.37 0.63 4.61
CA GLU A 48 -0.79 -0.61 4.05
C GLU A 48 -1.85 -1.52 3.43
N LEU A 49 -2.95 -1.76 4.16
CA LEU A 49 -4.04 -2.63 3.71
C LEU A 49 -4.79 -2.07 2.49
N ASN A 50 -4.87 -0.75 2.36
CA ASN A 50 -5.50 -0.09 1.22
C ASN A 50 -4.57 0.00 0.00
N GLU A 51 -3.28 0.18 0.21
CA GLU A 51 -2.26 0.21 -0.85
C GLU A 51 -2.03 -1.18 -1.47
N THR A 52 -2.14 -2.25 -0.67
CA THR A 52 -2.01 -3.64 -1.16
C THR A 52 -3.10 -4.00 -2.18
N LYS A 53 -4.26 -3.33 -2.16
CA LYS A 53 -5.34 -3.55 -3.16
C LYS A 53 -5.03 -2.96 -4.54
N GLN A 54 -4.07 -2.05 -4.65
CA GLN A 54 -3.76 -1.37 -5.92
C GLN A 54 -2.60 -2.02 -6.70
N GLN A 55 -1.78 -2.85 -6.04
CA GLN A 55 -0.58 -3.45 -6.65
C GLN A 55 -0.83 -4.75 -7.43
N THR A 56 -2.07 -5.25 -7.49
CA THR A 56 -2.43 -6.44 -8.29
C THR A 56 -2.76 -6.15 -9.76
N ILE A 57 -2.61 -4.91 -10.24
CA ILE A 57 -2.82 -4.56 -11.66
C ILE A 57 -1.50 -4.08 -12.29
N ILE A 58 -0.51 -4.96 -12.44
CA ILE A 58 0.59 -4.75 -13.39
C ILE A 58 0.84 -6.08 -14.11
N ASN A 59 0.26 -6.24 -15.29
CA ASN A 59 0.45 -7.39 -16.18
C ASN A 59 1.81 -7.30 -16.89
N PRO A 60 2.73 -8.27 -16.75
CA PRO A 60 4.04 -8.25 -17.42
C PRO A 60 4.07 -8.82 -18.85
N ASN A 61 2.96 -8.93 -19.58
CA ASN A 61 2.91 -9.63 -20.88
C ASN A 61 2.20 -8.84 -22.01
N SER A 62 2.69 -7.66 -22.38
CA SER A 62 2.22 -6.96 -23.61
C SER A 62 3.24 -6.85 -24.74
N ASP A 63 4.49 -7.30 -24.56
CA ASP A 63 5.55 -7.01 -25.53
C ASP A 63 5.87 -8.14 -26.51
N GLN A 64 4.94 -9.01 -26.93
CA GLN A 64 5.19 -9.88 -28.10
C GLN A 64 3.92 -10.19 -28.90
N LYS A 65 3.75 -9.46 -30.02
CA LYS A 65 3.31 -9.95 -31.36
C LYS A 65 2.54 -8.86 -32.14
N GLN A 66 3.27 -7.87 -32.67
CA GLN A 66 2.85 -7.14 -33.87
C GLN A 66 4.06 -6.87 -34.76
N ASN A 67 4.67 -7.93 -35.29
CA ASN A 67 5.55 -7.76 -36.44
C ASN A 67 5.60 -9.03 -37.27
N LYS A 68 4.60 -9.22 -38.15
CA LYS A 68 4.59 -10.18 -39.26
C LYS A 68 3.33 -9.99 -40.13
N GLU A 69 3.12 -8.80 -40.68
CA GLU A 69 2.19 -8.65 -41.82
C GLU A 69 2.51 -7.43 -42.69
N GLN A 70 3.78 -7.14 -42.95
CA GLN A 70 4.17 -6.15 -43.97
C GLN A 70 5.37 -6.66 -44.74
N LYS A 71 5.10 -7.46 -45.79
CA LYS A 71 5.87 -7.55 -47.04
C LYS A 71 5.23 -8.55 -48.01
N LYS A 72 4.12 -8.15 -48.64
CA LYS A 72 3.74 -8.64 -49.97
C LYS A 72 3.11 -7.51 -50.77
N LYS A 73 3.95 -6.81 -51.53
CA LYS A 73 3.74 -6.25 -52.89
C LYS A 73 4.99 -5.44 -53.22
N PRO A 74 5.61 -5.71 -54.36
CA PRO A 74 5.33 -4.88 -55.55
C PRO A 74 5.35 -5.78 -56.82
N ALA A 75 5.09 -5.38 -58.06
CA ALA A 75 4.71 -4.13 -58.70
C ALA A 75 3.87 -4.55 -59.93
N GLN A 76 2.86 -3.77 -60.30
CA GLN A 76 2.37 -3.81 -61.68
C GLN A 76 3.42 -3.21 -62.62
N PRO A 77 3.46 -3.65 -63.88
CA PRO A 77 3.72 -2.71 -64.97
C PRO A 77 2.48 -2.55 -65.86
N GLN A 78 2.32 -1.31 -66.36
CA GLN A 78 1.21 -0.80 -67.17
C GLN A 78 1.36 -1.09 -68.68
N SER A 79 0.21 -1.01 -69.37
CA SER A 79 -0.18 -0.72 -70.78
C SER A 79 0.85 -0.84 -71.93
N TYR A 80 0.49 -1.20 -73.16
CA TYR A 80 -0.68 -0.83 -73.99
C TYR A 80 -1.29 -2.02 -74.73
#